data_AF-A0A292YHR4-F1
#
_entry.id   AF-A0A292YHR4-F1
#
_cell.length_a   1.000
_cell.length_b   1.000
_cell.length_c   1.000
_cell.angle_alpha   90.00
_cell.angle_beta   90.00
_cell.angle_gamma   90.00
#
_symmetry.space_group_name_H-M   'P 1'
#
loop_
_entity.id
_entity.type
_entity.pdbx_description
1 polymer ?
#
loop_
_entity_poly.entity_id
_entity_poly.type
_entity_poly.pdbx_seq_one_letter_code
_entity_poly.pdbx_strand_id
1 'polypeptide(L)'
;MSSTTDASTGRAQISERTLRTDRWWLPPLLNVAGLGLWVVYATVRAFMQAFYFTNDQNYSYLTPFYSPCFSVGCYPEASHFGQFLPDWWWLPYAAITLPFLLLFRLTCYYYRKAYYRAFWLSPPACAVAEPHKKYTGETRFPLLGQNLHRYFFYIAALISLMGL
;
A
#
# COMPACT_ATOMS: atom_id res chain seq x y z
N MET A 1 -1.68 -35.63 6.53
CA MET A 1 -1.60 -34.54 7.53
C MET A 1 -0.14 -34.38 7.91
N SER A 2 0.55 -33.35 7.44
CA SER A 2 1.98 -33.14 7.76
C SER A 2 2.07 -32.26 9.01
N SER A 3 2.34 -32.87 10.15
CA SER A 3 2.64 -32.21 11.41
C SER A 3 4.12 -31.85 11.42
N THR A 4 4.41 -30.59 11.72
CA THR A 4 5.72 -29.94 11.69
C THR A 4 6.63 -30.39 12.85
N THR A 5 6.71 -31.69 13.15
CA THR A 5 7.42 -32.23 14.32
C THR A 5 8.70 -32.99 14.00
N ASP A 6 9.02 -33.27 12.74
CA ASP A 6 10.32 -33.85 12.40
C ASP A 6 11.35 -32.74 12.17
N ALA A 7 12.14 -32.53 13.22
CA ALA A 7 13.33 -31.70 13.23
C ALA A 7 14.36 -32.21 12.21
N SER A 8 14.62 -31.44 11.15
CA SER A 8 15.81 -31.66 10.31
C SER A 8 17.08 -31.46 11.16
N THR A 9 18.05 -32.35 11.01
CA THR A 9 19.26 -32.57 11.83
C THR A 9 20.26 -31.40 11.90
N GLY A 10 19.90 -30.20 11.46
CA GLY A 10 20.76 -29.00 11.47
C GLY A 10 20.15 -27.76 12.12
N ARG A 11 18.89 -27.78 12.60
CA ARG A 11 18.25 -26.61 13.20
C ARG A 11 18.07 -26.79 14.71
N ALA A 12 18.62 -25.86 15.49
CA ALA A 12 18.49 -25.85 16.95
C ALA A 12 17.00 -25.96 17.37
N GLN A 13 16.70 -26.98 18.18
CA GLN A 13 15.37 -27.25 18.70
C GLN A 13 15.14 -26.36 19.93
N ILE A 14 14.55 -25.19 19.70
CA ILE A 14 14.20 -24.23 20.75
C ILE A 14 12.74 -24.47 21.11
N SER A 15 12.47 -24.77 22.39
CA SER A 15 11.11 -25.03 22.88
C SER A 15 10.31 -23.73 23.07
N GLU A 16 11.03 -22.64 23.30
CA GLU A 16 10.52 -21.32 23.60
C GLU A 16 9.96 -20.63 22.34
N ARG A 17 8.78 -20.04 22.47
CA ARG A 17 8.10 -19.35 21.36
C ARG A 17 8.84 -18.08 20.90
N THR A 18 9.59 -17.45 21.80
CA THR A 18 10.45 -16.30 21.48
C THR A 18 11.67 -16.29 22.41
N LEU A 19 12.85 -16.09 21.83
CA LEU A 19 14.11 -15.92 22.58
C LEU A 19 14.46 -14.44 22.80
N ARG A 20 13.64 -13.51 22.31
CA ARG A 20 13.87 -12.07 22.43
C ARG A 20 13.29 -11.54 23.74
N THR A 21 14.09 -10.80 24.48
CA THR A 21 13.72 -10.12 25.73
C THR A 21 13.43 -8.63 25.55
N ASP A 22 13.69 -8.08 24.37
CA ASP A 22 13.45 -6.68 24.02
C ASP A 22 12.02 -6.43 23.51
N ARG A 23 11.69 -5.15 23.26
CA ARG A 23 10.37 -4.74 22.73
C ARG A 23 10.23 -5.00 21.23
N TRP A 24 10.41 -6.25 20.82
CA TRP A 24 10.36 -6.70 19.42
C TRP A 24 9.00 -6.44 18.74
N TRP A 25 7.94 -6.27 19.53
CA TRP A 25 6.58 -5.96 19.07
C TRP A 25 6.40 -4.47 18.70
N LEU A 26 7.31 -3.59 19.11
CA LEU A 26 7.18 -2.16 18.88
C LEU A 26 7.27 -1.78 17.38
N PRO A 27 8.25 -2.28 16.59
CA PRO A 27 8.29 -2.00 15.15
C PRO A 27 7.03 -2.43 14.37
N PRO A 28 6.49 -3.66 14.51
CA PRO A 28 5.26 -4.03 13.81
C PRO A 28 4.06 -3.19 14.29
N LEU A 29 3.96 -2.85 15.58
CA LEU A 29 2.89 -1.98 16.08
C LEU A 29 2.95 -0.58 15.46
N LEU A 30 4.13 0.05 15.44
CA LEU A 30 4.30 1.36 14.82
C LEU A 30 3.96 1.34 13.33
N ASN A 31 4.27 0.26 12.63
CA ASN A 31 3.87 0.09 11.23
C ASN A 31 2.35 -0.01 11.08
N VAL A 32 1.65 -0.81 11.91
CA VAL A 32 0.17 -0.88 11.88
C VAL A 32 -0.43 0.50 12.14
N ALA A 33 0.04 1.19 13.19
CA ALA A 33 -0.48 2.50 13.56
C ALA A 33 -0.24 3.55 12.47
N GLY A 34 0.99 3.62 11.93
CA GLY A 34 1.36 4.57 10.88
C GLY A 34 0.63 4.30 9.56
N LEU A 35 0.56 3.03 9.12
CA LEU A 35 -0.17 2.66 7.92
C LEU A 35 -1.68 2.89 8.08
N GLY A 36 -2.25 2.55 9.24
CA GLY A 36 -3.66 2.79 9.55
C GLY A 36 -4.00 4.29 9.52
N LEU A 37 -3.20 5.11 10.20
CA LEU A 37 -3.38 6.57 10.20
C LEU A 37 -3.27 7.15 8.77
N TRP A 38 -2.28 6.69 8.00
CA TRP A 38 -2.10 7.13 6.62
C TRP A 38 -3.27 6.73 5.72
N VAL A 39 -3.81 5.51 5.86
CA VAL A 39 -4.97 5.05 5.08
C VAL A 39 -6.20 5.90 5.41
N VAL A 40 -6.46 6.17 6.68
CA VAL A 40 -7.57 7.04 7.10
C VAL A 40 -7.40 8.45 6.52
N TYR A 41 -6.21 9.03 6.66
CA TYR A 41 -5.91 10.35 6.11
C TYR A 41 -6.05 10.40 4.58
N ALA A 42 -5.48 9.41 3.87
CA ALA A 42 -5.53 9.33 2.42
C ALA A 42 -6.98 9.16 1.91
N THR A 43 -7.79 8.36 2.61
CA THR A 43 -9.22 8.18 2.30
C THR A 43 -9.96 9.49 2.45
N VAL A 44 -9.84 10.17 3.60
CA VAL A 44 -10.47 11.48 3.82
C VAL A 44 -10.02 12.47 2.74
N ARG A 45 -8.72 12.56 2.45
CA ARG A 45 -8.19 13.48 1.44
C ARG A 45 -8.63 13.14 0.03
N ALA A 46 -8.79 11.87 -0.34
CA ALA A 46 -9.23 11.47 -1.69
C ALA A 46 -10.72 11.78 -1.94
N PHE A 47 -11.56 11.77 -0.91
CA PHE A 47 -13.01 12.03 -1.01
C PHE A 47 -13.41 13.45 -0.63
N MET A 48 -12.52 14.25 -0.04
CA MET A 48 -12.83 15.61 0.40
C MET A 48 -13.23 16.54 -0.75
N GLN A 49 -12.73 16.31 -1.97
CA GLN A 49 -13.02 17.09 -3.18
C GLN A 49 -12.86 18.61 -3.00
N ALA A 50 -12.05 19.04 -2.03
CA ALA A 50 -11.84 20.44 -1.67
C ALA A 50 -10.36 20.72 -1.37
N PHE A 51 -9.93 21.98 -1.53
CA PHE A 51 -8.55 22.43 -1.30
C PHE A 51 -7.50 21.58 -2.01
N TYR A 52 -7.79 21.16 -3.24
CA TYR A 52 -6.93 20.30 -4.06
C TYR A 52 -6.16 21.07 -5.14
N PHE A 53 -6.63 22.27 -5.48
CA PHE A 53 -6.11 23.11 -6.55
C PHE A 53 -6.00 24.56 -6.08
N THR A 54 -4.88 25.19 -6.42
CA THR A 54 -4.64 26.61 -6.16
C THR A 54 -4.33 27.25 -7.51
N ASN A 55 -5.16 28.20 -7.92
CA ASN A 55 -4.96 29.08 -9.07
C ASN A 55 -4.49 30.42 -8.53
N ASP A 56 -3.20 30.52 -8.22
CA ASP A 56 -2.57 31.81 -8.00
C ASP A 56 -1.60 32.06 -9.16
N GLN A 57 -1.45 33.31 -9.59
CA GLN A 57 -1.02 33.71 -10.96
C GLN A 57 0.38 33.23 -11.43
N ASN A 58 1.09 32.41 -10.64
CA ASN A 58 2.37 31.80 -10.99
C ASN A 58 2.50 30.31 -10.60
N TYR A 59 1.52 29.69 -9.94
CA TYR A 59 1.63 28.32 -9.45
C TYR A 59 0.33 27.54 -9.56
N SER A 60 0.29 26.58 -10.49
CA SER A 60 -0.76 25.57 -10.58
C SER A 60 -0.39 24.34 -9.76
N TYR A 61 -0.52 24.42 -8.43
CA TYR A 61 -0.27 23.26 -7.57
C TYR A 61 -1.52 22.39 -7.48
N LEU A 62 -1.42 21.18 -8.03
CA LEU A 62 -2.41 20.13 -7.89
C LEU A 62 -1.90 19.06 -6.93
N THR A 63 -2.69 18.72 -5.92
CA THR A 63 -2.26 17.70 -4.96
C THR A 63 -2.15 16.32 -5.63
N PRO A 64 -1.18 15.45 -5.23
CA PRO A 64 -0.97 14.16 -5.88
C PRO A 64 -2.19 13.21 -5.86
N PHE A 65 -3.10 13.38 -4.89
CA PHE A 65 -4.34 12.60 -4.80
C PHE A 65 -5.40 12.97 -5.86
N TYR A 66 -5.18 14.07 -6.57
CA TYR A 66 -6.12 14.64 -7.55
C TYR A 66 -5.50 14.79 -8.93
N SER A 67 -4.24 14.34 -9.12
CA SER A 67 -3.51 14.47 -10.39
C SER A 67 -3.43 13.14 -11.17
N PRO A 68 -3.72 13.15 -12.48
CA PRO A 68 -4.51 14.13 -13.22
C PRO A 68 -6.01 14.00 -12.90
N CYS A 69 -6.76 15.10 -12.97
CA CYS A 69 -8.20 15.03 -12.76
C CYS A 69 -8.95 14.60 -14.04
N PHE A 70 -9.82 13.61 -13.90
CA PHE A 70 -10.69 13.09 -14.96
C PHE A 70 -12.19 13.36 -14.76
N SER A 71 -12.58 13.94 -13.61
CA SER A 71 -13.98 14.23 -13.31
C SER A 71 -14.43 15.58 -13.87
N VAL A 72 -15.66 15.67 -14.36
CA VAL A 72 -16.33 16.92 -14.82
C VAL A 72 -16.52 17.95 -13.71
N GLY A 73 -16.45 17.53 -12.44
CA GLY A 73 -16.54 18.44 -11.28
C GLY A 73 -15.25 19.24 -11.02
N CYS A 74 -14.14 18.91 -11.69
CA CYS A 74 -12.88 19.60 -11.49
C CYS A 74 -12.79 20.94 -12.22
N TYR A 75 -11.94 21.84 -11.71
CA TYR A 75 -11.52 23.03 -12.43
C TYR A 75 -10.95 22.64 -13.82
N PRO A 76 -11.34 23.33 -14.90
CA PRO A 76 -10.85 23.04 -16.25
C PRO A 76 -9.32 23.05 -16.33
N GLU A 77 -8.68 24.01 -15.64
CA GLU A 77 -7.22 24.15 -15.59
C GLU A 77 -6.50 23.05 -14.80
N ALA A 78 -7.23 22.23 -14.03
CA ALA A 78 -6.69 21.09 -13.29
C ALA A 78 -6.72 19.76 -14.08
N SER A 79 -7.24 19.76 -15.30
CA SER A 79 -7.33 18.56 -16.16
C SER A 79 -6.41 18.67 -17.37
N HIS A 80 -5.42 17.78 -17.45
CA HIS A 80 -4.46 17.73 -18.56
C HIS A 80 -4.91 16.84 -19.73
N PHE A 81 -5.83 15.89 -19.48
CA PHE A 81 -6.22 14.85 -20.45
C PHE A 81 -7.73 14.82 -20.75
N GLY A 82 -8.48 15.82 -20.24
CA GLY A 82 -9.92 15.94 -20.42
C GLY A 82 -10.73 15.33 -19.27
N GLN A 83 -11.97 15.80 -19.14
CA GLN A 83 -12.90 15.41 -18.10
C GLN A 83 -14.03 14.58 -18.71
N PHE A 84 -14.17 13.33 -18.30
CA PHE A 84 -15.17 12.39 -18.85
C PHE A 84 -15.84 11.51 -17.78
N LEU A 85 -15.27 11.44 -16.58
CA LEU A 85 -15.94 10.84 -15.44
C LEU A 85 -16.94 11.86 -14.87
N PRO A 86 -18.18 11.48 -14.56
CA PRO A 86 -19.10 12.44 -13.97
C PRO A 86 -18.75 12.67 -12.49
N ASP A 87 -19.34 13.71 -11.93
CA ASP A 87 -19.07 14.16 -10.56
C ASP A 87 -19.93 13.40 -9.57
N TRP A 88 -19.29 12.59 -8.72
CA TRP A 88 -19.94 11.86 -7.64
C TRP A 88 -19.11 11.95 -6.36
N TRP A 89 -19.80 12.09 -5.23
CA TRP A 89 -19.19 12.18 -3.89
C TRP A 89 -18.37 10.95 -3.48
N TRP A 90 -18.66 9.77 -4.04
CA TRP A 90 -17.94 8.52 -3.77
C TRP A 90 -16.87 8.20 -4.82
N LEU A 91 -16.69 9.03 -5.85
CA LEU A 91 -15.69 8.83 -6.88
C LEU A 91 -14.55 9.84 -6.73
N PRO A 92 -13.32 9.42 -6.39
CA PRO A 92 -12.18 10.33 -6.32
C PRO A 92 -11.92 10.95 -7.70
N TYR A 93 -11.54 12.23 -7.75
CA TYR A 93 -11.26 12.93 -9.00
C TYR A 93 -10.10 12.34 -9.82
N ALA A 94 -9.18 11.62 -9.17
CA ALA A 94 -8.10 10.84 -9.79
C ALA A 94 -8.42 9.33 -9.84
N ALA A 95 -9.70 8.94 -10.01
CA ALA A 95 -10.15 7.54 -9.93
C ALA A 95 -9.39 6.54 -10.83
N ILE A 96 -8.77 7.01 -11.92
CA ILE A 96 -7.98 6.16 -12.81
C ILE A 96 -6.57 5.98 -12.29
N THR A 97 -5.85 7.04 -11.95
CA THR A 97 -4.43 6.95 -11.59
C THR A 97 -4.21 6.52 -10.15
N LEU A 98 -5.08 6.94 -9.23
CA LEU A 98 -4.94 6.69 -7.80
C LEU A 98 -4.86 5.18 -7.47
N PRO A 99 -5.70 4.29 -8.03
CA PRO A 99 -5.57 2.85 -7.82
C PRO A 99 -4.25 2.28 -8.33
N PHE A 100 -3.76 2.69 -9.50
CA PHE A 100 -2.51 2.15 -10.04
C PHE A 100 -1.29 2.61 -9.22
N LEU A 101 -1.24 3.87 -8.81
CA LEU A 101 -0.19 4.39 -7.94
C LEU A 101 -0.23 3.73 -6.55
N LEU A 102 -1.43 3.50 -6.02
CA LEU A 102 -1.62 2.77 -4.77
C LEU A 102 -1.15 1.32 -4.90
N LEU A 103 -1.55 0.61 -5.96
CA LEU A 103 -1.15 -0.77 -6.21
C LEU A 103 0.36 -0.90 -6.43
N PHE A 104 0.98 0.05 -7.13
CA PHE A 104 2.44 0.11 -7.24
C PHE A 104 3.11 0.17 -5.86
N ARG A 105 2.59 1.00 -4.96
CA ARG A 105 3.09 1.12 -3.58
C ARG A 105 2.86 -0.14 -2.76
N LEU A 106 1.66 -0.71 -2.83
CA LEU A 106 1.29 -1.91 -2.06
C LEU A 106 2.03 -3.16 -2.52
N THR A 107 2.40 -3.24 -3.81
CA THR A 107 3.15 -4.36 -4.37
C THR A 107 4.66 -4.25 -4.20
N CYS A 108 5.19 -3.11 -3.73
CA CYS A 108 6.62 -2.95 -3.59
C CYS A 108 7.17 -3.84 -2.45
N TYR A 109 8.41 -4.31 -2.62
CA TYR A 109 9.08 -5.19 -1.65
C TYR A 109 9.13 -4.59 -0.23
N TYR A 110 9.29 -3.26 -0.13
CA TYR A 110 9.34 -2.57 1.16
C TYR A 110 7.99 -2.61 1.90
N TYR A 111 6.90 -2.28 1.21
CA TYR A 111 5.56 -2.34 1.79
C TYR A 111 5.13 -3.77 2.07
N ARG A 112 5.45 -4.72 1.18
CA ARG A 112 5.28 -6.16 1.41
C ARG A 112 5.85 -6.57 2.76
N LYS A 113 7.11 -6.26 3.01
CA LYS A 113 7.73 -6.54 4.30
C LYS A 113 6.98 -5.89 5.47
N ALA A 114 6.54 -4.63 5.32
CA ALA A 114 5.84 -3.93 6.39
C ALA A 114 4.52 -4.61 6.77
N TYR A 115 3.61 -4.87 5.81
CA TYR A 115 2.30 -5.45 6.16
C TYR A 115 2.36 -6.94 6.47
N TYR A 116 3.31 -7.71 5.91
CA TYR A 116 3.51 -9.12 6.31
C TYR A 116 3.96 -9.24 7.77
N ARG A 117 4.83 -8.33 8.24
CA ARG A 117 5.26 -8.30 9.64
C ARG A 117 4.21 -7.72 10.57
N ALA A 118 3.52 -6.67 10.14
CA ALA A 118 2.61 -5.89 10.97
C ALA A 118 1.22 -6.56 11.10
N PHE A 119 0.66 -7.07 10.01
CA PHE A 119 -0.69 -7.68 9.99
C PHE A 119 -0.64 -9.21 9.99
N TRP A 120 0.27 -9.84 9.24
CA TRP A 120 0.39 -11.31 9.15
C TRP A 120 1.39 -11.92 10.12
N LEU A 121 2.16 -11.13 10.88
CA LEU A 121 3.16 -11.62 11.82
C LEU A 121 4.04 -12.75 11.23
N SER A 122 4.53 -12.59 9.99
CA SER A 122 5.23 -13.65 9.25
C SER A 122 6.57 -13.18 8.67
N PRO A 123 7.70 -13.45 9.36
CA PRO A 123 7.85 -13.48 10.81
C PRO A 123 7.90 -12.04 11.37
N PRO A 124 7.35 -11.78 12.58
CA PRO A 124 7.25 -10.42 13.11
C PRO A 124 8.64 -9.83 13.42
N ALA A 125 9.59 -10.67 13.84
CA ALA A 125 10.98 -10.32 14.08
C ALA A 125 11.88 -11.56 13.99
N CYS A 126 13.20 -11.36 13.92
CA CYS A 126 14.18 -12.44 14.05
C CYS A 126 14.03 -13.11 15.43
N ALA A 127 14.15 -14.44 15.47
CA ALA A 127 14.00 -15.27 16.68
C ALA A 127 12.63 -15.18 17.39
N VAL A 128 11.58 -14.77 16.66
CA VAL A 128 10.19 -14.84 17.11
C VAL A 128 9.44 -15.83 16.22
N ALA A 129 8.89 -16.88 16.81
CA ALA A 129 8.16 -17.89 16.06
C ALA A 129 6.88 -17.31 15.43
N GLU A 130 6.61 -17.67 14.18
CA GLU A 130 5.39 -17.27 13.48
C GLU A 130 4.17 -17.94 14.14
N PRO A 131 3.02 -17.26 14.24
CA PRO A 131 1.79 -17.89 14.71
C PRO A 131 1.23 -18.89 13.68
N HIS A 132 1.66 -18.80 12.42
CA HIS A 132 1.15 -19.61 11.31
C HIS A 132 1.84 -20.98 11.26
N LYS A 133 1.05 -22.06 11.38
CA LYS A 133 1.56 -23.45 11.27
C LYS A 133 1.95 -23.85 9.85
N LYS A 134 1.37 -23.20 8.84
CA LYS A 134 1.60 -23.45 7.41
C LYS A 134 1.72 -22.13 6.68
N TYR A 135 2.75 -22.00 5.85
CA TYR A 135 2.89 -20.88 4.95
C TYR A 135 1.96 -21.08 3.74
N THR A 136 0.83 -20.39 3.73
CA THR A 136 -0.07 -20.38 2.56
C THR A 136 0.28 -19.27 1.56
N GLY A 137 1.13 -18.32 1.96
CA GLY A 137 1.97 -17.46 1.14
C GLY A 137 1.36 -16.74 -0.06
N GLU A 138 2.28 -16.19 -0.86
CA GLU A 138 2.08 -15.43 -2.12
C GLU A 138 1.48 -16.26 -3.26
N THR A 139 1.30 -17.56 -3.06
CA THR A 139 0.81 -18.50 -4.08
C THR A 139 -0.71 -18.61 -4.11
N ARG A 140 -1.43 -17.97 -3.18
CA ARG A 140 -2.89 -17.99 -3.11
C ARG A 140 -3.48 -16.61 -3.42
N PHE A 141 -4.57 -16.57 -4.18
CA PHE A 141 -5.38 -15.36 -4.34
C PHE A 141 -5.86 -14.85 -2.96
N PRO A 142 -5.75 -13.56 -2.63
CA PRO A 142 -5.36 -12.40 -3.46
C PRO A 142 -3.85 -12.06 -3.49
N LEU A 143 -3.00 -12.78 -2.74
CA LEU A 143 -1.56 -12.46 -2.61
C LEU A 143 -0.74 -12.75 -3.87
N LEU A 144 -1.30 -13.43 -4.87
CA LEU A 144 -0.69 -13.62 -6.19
C LEU A 144 -0.42 -12.30 -6.92
N GLY A 145 -1.29 -11.30 -6.72
CA GLY A 145 -1.17 -9.97 -7.34
C GLY A 145 0.08 -9.20 -6.90
N GLN A 146 0.76 -9.65 -5.86
CA GLN A 146 1.98 -9.04 -5.36
C GLN A 146 3.17 -9.19 -6.32
N ASN A 147 3.13 -10.17 -7.23
CA ASN A 147 4.13 -10.30 -8.29
C ASN A 147 3.93 -9.30 -9.44
N LEU A 148 2.82 -8.54 -9.44
CA LEU A 148 2.50 -7.59 -10.50
C LEU A 148 3.21 -6.23 -10.35
N HIS A 149 4.11 -6.09 -9.36
CA HIS A 149 4.84 -4.84 -9.11
C HIS A 149 5.48 -4.25 -10.36
N ARG A 150 6.09 -5.10 -11.20
CA ARG A 150 6.71 -4.69 -12.47
C ARG A 150 5.71 -4.04 -13.43
N TYR A 151 4.50 -4.56 -13.51
CA TYR A 151 3.47 -4.00 -14.40
C TYR A 151 2.93 -2.68 -13.86
N PHE A 152 2.65 -2.61 -12.55
CA PHE A 152 2.24 -1.36 -11.93
C PHE A 152 3.33 -0.28 -11.97
N PHE A 153 4.61 -0.68 -11.93
CA PHE A 153 5.73 0.25 -12.13
C PHE A 153 5.69 0.90 -13.51
N TYR A 154 5.46 0.13 -14.59
CA TYR A 154 5.35 0.69 -15.93
C TYR A 154 4.18 1.65 -16.05
N ILE A 155 3.03 1.31 -15.48
CA ILE A 155 1.85 2.20 -15.46
C ILE A 155 2.15 3.47 -14.65
N ALA A 156 2.76 3.35 -13.47
CA ALA A 156 3.13 4.49 -12.64
C ALA A 156 4.17 5.39 -13.31
N ALA A 157 5.13 4.81 -14.04
CA ALA A 157 6.11 5.55 -14.82
C ALA A 157 5.44 6.34 -15.94
N LEU A 158 4.49 5.74 -16.67
CA LEU A 158 3.69 6.44 -17.68
C LEU A 158 2.88 7.59 -17.06
N ILE A 159 2.20 7.33 -15.92
CA ILE A 159 1.46 8.36 -15.19
C ILE A 159 2.39 9.51 -14.75
N SER A 160 3.60 9.21 -14.32
CA SER A 160 4.57 10.22 -13.88
C SER A 160 5.12 11.06 -15.05
N LEU A 161 5.26 10.46 -16.23
CA LEU A 161 5.64 11.19 -17.45
C LEU A 161 4.49 12.03 -18.01
N MET A 162 3.25 11.60 -17.78
CA MET A 162 2.03 12.29 -18.23
C MET A 162 1.58 13.39 -17.26
N GLY A 163 1.86 13.22 -15.97
CA GLY A 163 1.47 14.13 -14.88
C GLY A 163 2.55 15.14 -14.47
N LEU A 164 3.62 15.27 -15.27
CA LEU A 164 4.61 16.35 -15.22
C LEU A 164 4.30 17.34 -16.35
#